data_AF-A0A841HLV4-F1
#
_entry.id   AF-A0A841HLV4-F1
#
_cell.length_a   1.000
_cell.length_b   1.000
_cell.length_c   1.000
_cell.angle_alpha   90.00
_cell.angle_beta   90.00
_cell.angle_gamma   90.00
#
_symmetry.space_group_name_H-M   'P 1'
#
loop_
_entity.id
_entity.type
_entity.pdbx_description
1 polymer ?
#
loop_
_entity_poly.entity_id
_entity_poly.type
_entity_poly.pdbx_seq_one_letter_code
_entity_poly.pdbx_strand_id
1 'polypeptide(L)'
;MPHKDRTTLDYLHPGTEDRVRARENFRLTDADGNQQITFVEFAAFMTDLDPEMTADEHRIGFDEIDTDHDGVISFEEFRAWLQS
;
A
#
# COMPACT_ATOMS: atom_id res chain seq x y z
N MET A 1 4.68 24.56 -7.70
CA MET A 1 3.88 23.63 -6.87
C MET A 1 4.83 22.57 -6.34
N PRO A 2 5.10 22.52 -5.02
CA PRO A 2 5.83 21.37 -4.48
C PRO A 2 5.20 20.88 -3.17
N HIS A 3 4.65 19.67 -3.17
CA HIS A 3 4.50 18.91 -1.92
C HIS A 3 5.90 18.43 -1.54
N LYS A 4 6.58 19.21 -0.69
CA LYS A 4 8.02 19.02 -0.39
C LYS A 4 8.29 18.20 0.87
N ASP A 5 7.26 17.76 1.58
CA ASP A 5 7.44 17.18 2.92
C ASP A 5 6.50 16.01 3.25
N ARG A 6 5.83 15.40 2.26
CA ARG A 6 4.96 14.23 2.47
C ARG A 6 5.38 13.09 1.55
N THR A 7 5.73 11.96 2.12
CA THR A 7 5.95 10.72 1.38
C THR A 7 4.60 10.15 0.96
N THR A 8 4.58 9.30 -0.06
CA THR A 8 3.43 8.47 -0.46
C THR A 8 2.74 7.77 0.73
N LEU A 9 3.51 7.48 1.78
CA LEU A 9 3.07 6.88 3.03
C LEU A 9 2.13 7.77 3.86
N ASP A 10 2.28 9.09 3.77
CA ASP A 10 1.46 10.05 4.52
C ASP A 10 -0.01 10.03 4.05
N TYR A 11 -0.24 9.73 2.76
CA TYR A 11 -1.59 9.58 2.20
C TYR A 11 -2.29 8.31 2.65
N LEU A 12 -1.52 7.31 3.04
CA LEU A 12 -2.02 6.00 3.44
C LEU A 12 -2.01 5.81 4.96
N HIS A 13 -1.90 6.89 5.74
CA HIS A 13 -1.79 6.81 7.19
C HIS A 13 -3.12 7.11 7.90
N PRO A 14 -4.09 6.17 7.99
CA PRO A 14 -5.13 6.24 8.99
C PRO A 14 -4.51 5.80 10.33
N GLY A 15 -4.35 6.76 11.24
CA GLY A 15 -3.88 6.48 12.58
C GLY A 15 -4.55 5.26 13.24
N THR A 16 -3.68 4.41 13.78
CA THR A 16 -3.84 3.47 14.90
C THR A 16 -4.75 2.22 14.77
N GLU A 17 -4.07 1.06 14.87
CA GLU A 17 -4.27 -0.07 15.82
C GLU A 17 -5.46 -1.03 15.73
N ASP A 18 -6.21 -1.10 14.63
CA ASP A 18 -7.25 -2.12 14.50
C ASP A 18 -6.91 -3.18 13.43
N ARG A 19 -6.66 -4.43 13.86
CA ARG A 19 -6.50 -5.58 12.95
C ARG A 19 -7.70 -5.74 12.02
N VAL A 20 -8.89 -5.30 12.45
CA VAL A 20 -10.09 -5.32 11.62
C VAL A 20 -9.94 -4.33 10.46
N ARG A 21 -9.49 -3.09 10.74
CA ARG A 21 -9.27 -2.08 9.69
C ARG A 21 -8.14 -2.46 8.74
N ALA A 22 -7.03 -3.00 9.25
CA ALA A 22 -5.97 -3.51 8.39
C ALA A 22 -6.50 -4.59 7.43
N ARG A 23 -7.39 -5.45 7.93
CA ARG A 23 -8.02 -6.51 7.12
C ARG A 23 -9.04 -5.98 6.14
N GLU A 24 -9.80 -4.94 6.49
CA GLU A 24 -10.74 -4.28 5.59
C GLU A 24 -10.00 -3.57 4.45
N ASN A 25 -8.97 -2.78 4.76
CA ASN A 25 -8.15 -2.11 3.74
C ASN A 25 -7.46 -3.13 2.84
N PHE A 26 -6.87 -4.18 3.41
CA PHE A 26 -6.25 -5.24 2.62
C PHE A 26 -7.24 -5.89 1.65
N ARG A 27 -8.48 -6.15 2.09
CA ARG A 27 -9.53 -6.72 1.22
C ARG A 27 -10.04 -5.76 0.14
N LEU A 28 -9.94 -4.45 0.37
CA LEU A 28 -10.28 -3.47 -0.66
C LEU A 28 -9.20 -3.41 -1.75
N THR A 29 -7.96 -3.69 -1.39
CA THR A 29 -6.82 -3.71 -2.32
C THR A 29 -6.66 -5.05 -3.04
N ASP A 30 -6.82 -6.18 -2.33
CA ASP A 30 -6.78 -7.55 -2.87
C ASP A 30 -8.05 -7.83 -3.69
N ALA A 31 -7.98 -7.58 -5.00
CA ALA A 31 -9.12 -7.58 -5.89
C ALA A 31 -9.55 -9.01 -6.26
N ASP A 32 -8.60 -9.94 -6.33
CA ASP A 32 -8.87 -11.34 -6.65
C ASP A 32 -9.10 -12.24 -5.42
N GLY A 33 -8.81 -11.74 -4.22
CA GLY A 33 -9.13 -12.38 -2.95
C GLY A 33 -8.17 -13.52 -2.58
N ASN A 34 -6.98 -13.56 -3.19
CA ASN A 34 -5.98 -14.61 -2.95
C ASN A 34 -5.15 -14.38 -1.67
N GLN A 35 -5.43 -13.29 -0.93
CA GLN A 35 -4.72 -12.85 0.27
C GLN A 35 -3.30 -12.34 0.05
N GLN A 36 -2.99 -11.93 -1.18
CA GLN A 36 -1.74 -11.31 -1.60
C GLN A 36 -2.10 -10.06 -2.41
N ILE A 37 -1.32 -9.00 -2.28
CA ILE A 37 -1.49 -7.81 -3.12
C ILE A 37 -0.36 -7.78 -4.12
N THR A 38 -0.69 -8.01 -5.39
CA THR A 38 0.28 -7.87 -6.47
C THR A 38 0.63 -6.40 -6.72
N PHE A 39 1.76 -6.14 -7.38
CA PHE A 39 2.12 -4.78 -7.80
C PHE A 39 1.02 -4.11 -8.63
N VAL A 40 0.30 -4.88 -9.46
CA VAL A 40 -0.78 -4.36 -10.31
C VAL A 40 -1.96 -3.89 -9.46
N GLU A 41 -2.34 -4.68 -8.45
CA GLU A 41 -3.43 -4.33 -7.53
C GLU A 41 -3.05 -3.14 -6.64
N PHE A 42 -1.82 -3.12 -6.14
CA PHE A 42 -1.28 -1.98 -5.39
C PHE A 42 -1.29 -0.70 -6.23
N ALA A 43 -0.74 -0.73 -7.44
CA ALA A 43 -0.70 0.44 -8.32
C ALA A 43 -2.10 0.93 -8.70
N ALA A 44 -3.05 0.03 -8.92
CA ALA A 44 -4.45 0.40 -9.19
C ALA A 44 -5.08 1.11 -7.98
N PHE A 45 -4.86 0.59 -6.77
CA PHE A 45 -5.32 1.20 -5.53
C PHE A 45 -4.69 2.58 -5.29
N MET A 46 -3.37 2.72 -5.51
CA MET A 46 -2.67 3.99 -5.38
C MET A 46 -3.16 5.04 -6.38
N THR A 47 -3.44 4.63 -7.62
CA THR A 47 -3.99 5.50 -8.66
C THR A 47 -5.43 5.97 -8.33
N ASP A 48 -6.24 5.13 -7.67
CA ASP A 48 -7.58 5.50 -7.22
C ASP A 48 -7.54 6.56 -6.11
N LEU A 49 -6.54 6.47 -5.23
CA LEU A 49 -6.31 7.44 -4.15
C LEU A 49 -5.73 8.77 -4.65
N ASP A 50 -4.73 8.71 -5.53
CA ASP A 50 -4.08 9.87 -6.12
C ASP A 50 -3.71 9.60 -7.59
N PRO A 51 -4.50 10.13 -8.55
CA PRO A 51 -4.24 9.95 -9.97
C PRO A 51 -2.97 10.66 -10.50
N GLU A 52 -2.34 11.55 -9.71
CA GLU A 52 -1.12 12.25 -10.08
C GLU A 52 0.15 11.44 -9.75
N MET A 53 0.01 10.38 -8.95
CA MET A 53 1.12 9.47 -8.65
C MET A 53 1.65 8.74 -9.88
N THR A 54 2.97 8.65 -9.95
CA THR A 54 3.68 8.00 -11.05
C THR A 54 3.92 6.52 -10.78
N ALA A 55 4.16 5.76 -11.86
CA ALA A 55 4.52 4.35 -11.76
C ALA A 55 5.82 4.11 -10.95
N ASP A 56 6.78 5.04 -11.03
CA ASP A 56 8.00 5.00 -10.22
C ASP A 56 7.67 5.16 -8.72
N GLU A 57 6.76 6.07 -8.35
CA GLU A 57 6.32 6.23 -6.96
C GLU A 57 5.55 5.00 -6.46
N HIS A 58 4.72 4.38 -7.30
CA HIS A 58 4.10 3.09 -6.97
C HIS A 58 5.15 2.02 -6.70
N ARG A 59 6.21 1.96 -7.51
CA ARG A 59 7.27 0.96 -7.37
C ARG A 59 8.07 1.17 -6.07
N ILE A 60 8.40 2.42 -5.75
CA ILE A 60 9.09 2.76 -4.51
C ILE A 60 8.25 2.36 -3.30
N GLY A 61 6.96 2.70 -3.28
CA GLY A 61 6.06 2.31 -2.19
C GLY A 61 5.91 0.80 -2.08
N PHE A 62 5.80 0.09 -3.20
CA PHE A 62 5.71 -1.36 -3.21
C PHE A 62 6.97 -2.03 -2.65
N ASP A 63 8.16 -1.66 -3.13
CA ASP A 63 9.44 -2.22 -2.64
C ASP A 63 9.70 -1.92 -1.16
N GLU A 64 9.08 -0.86 -0.60
CA GLU A 64 9.20 -0.55 0.83
C GLU A 64 8.34 -1.50 1.70
N ILE A 65 7.22 -1.98 1.16
CA ILE A 65 6.28 -2.87 1.87
C ILE A 65 6.65 -4.34 1.64
N ASP A 66 7.04 -4.71 0.42
CA ASP A 66 7.52 -6.05 0.02
C ASP A 66 8.94 -6.28 0.57
N THR A 67 9.01 -6.68 1.83
CA THR A 67 10.26 -6.80 2.60
C THR A 67 11.02 -8.08 2.33
N ASP A 68 10.31 -9.14 1.92
CA ASP A 68 10.92 -10.41 1.55
C ASP A 68 11.24 -10.51 0.04
N HIS A 69 10.77 -9.55 -0.76
CA HIS A 69 11.00 -9.41 -2.19
C HIS A 69 10.48 -10.60 -3.00
N ASP A 70 9.37 -11.22 -2.57
CA ASP A 70 8.72 -12.31 -3.30
C ASP A 70 7.84 -11.80 -4.46
N GLY A 71 7.66 -10.48 -4.56
CA GLY A 71 6.92 -9.81 -5.62
C GLY A 71 5.43 -9.64 -5.33
N VAL A 72 4.99 -9.95 -4.11
CA VAL A 72 3.64 -9.69 -3.61
C VAL A 72 3.69 -9.10 -2.20
N ILE A 73 2.71 -8.28 -1.84
CA ILE A 73 2.57 -7.81 -0.46
C ILE A 73 1.66 -8.78 0.29
N SER A 74 2.23 -9.47 1.28
CA SER A 74 1.46 -10.30 2.19
C SER A 74 0.66 -9.46 3.18
N PHE A 75 -0.37 -10.06 3.81
CA PHE A 75 -1.11 -9.38 4.88
C PHE A 75 -0.21 -8.99 6.06
N GLU A 76 0.85 -9.76 6.32
CA GLU A 76 1.77 -9.47 7.43
C GLU A 76 2.63 -8.25 7.15
N GLU A 77 3.12 -8.11 5.93
CA GLU A 77 3.87 -6.94 5.45
C GLU A 77 3.01 -5.69 5.40
N PHE A 78 1.82 -5.79 4.80
CA PHE A 78 0.86 -4.68 4.80
C PHE A 78 0.53 -4.21 6.21
N ARG A 79 0.33 -5.16 7.15
CA ARG A 79 0.07 -4.84 8.55
C ARG A 79 1.29 -4.19 9.22
N ALA A 80 2.49 -4.71 8.98
CA ALA A 80 3.71 -4.18 9.57
C ALA A 80 3.96 -2.74 9.12
N TRP A 81 3.75 -2.48 7.83
CA TRP A 81 3.82 -1.16 7.24
C TRP A 81 2.75 -0.21 7.79
N LEU A 82 1.48 -0.64 7.91
CA LEU A 82 0.39 0.18 8.46
C LEU A 82 0.61 0.56 9.94
N GLN A 83 1.47 -0.17 10.66
CA GLN A 83 1.80 0.05 12.07
C GLN A 83 3.14 0.77 12.28
N SER A 84 3.87 1.06 11.20
CA SER A 84 5.19 1.72 11.25
C SER A 84 5.09 3.24 11.27
#